data_AF-A0A962EGW0-F1
#
_entry.id   AF-A0A962EGW0-F1
#
_cell.length_a   1.000
_cell.length_b   1.000
_cell.length_c   1.000
_cell.angle_alpha   90.00
_cell.angle_beta   90.00
_cell.angle_gamma   90.00
#
_symmetry.space_group_name_H-M   'P 1'
#
loop_
_entity.id
_entity.type
_entity.pdbx_description
1 polymer ?
#
loop_
_entity_poly.entity_id
_entity_poly.type
_entity_poly.pdbx_seq_one_letter_code
_entity_poly.pdbx_strand_id
1 'polypeptide(L)'
;MKIEWSSQYELGIGVIDRQHRRIVDYINQLDELQGSETSETLTRILDDLVDYTFSHFAFEEALLEEVNYADLNGHSLEHDTFSRQIKTMQERCESGESMADELADMLLHWLLKHIQSEDRAYAPIVREKIAALDPVKYEGWMHKTLRRFFRI
;
A
#
# COMPACT_ATOMS: atom_id res chain seq x y z
N MET A 1 6.57 -13.56 12.10
CA MET A 1 7.94 -13.01 12.11
C MET A 1 7.88 -11.50 11.91
N LYS A 2 8.44 -10.71 12.85
CA LYS A 2 8.54 -9.25 12.68
C LYS A 2 9.39 -8.89 11.46
N ILE A 3 8.80 -8.15 10.54
CA ILE A 3 9.42 -7.64 9.33
C ILE A 3 10.14 -6.34 9.68
N GLU A 4 11.45 -6.34 9.49
CA GLU A 4 12.26 -5.13 9.60
C GLU A 4 12.30 -4.39 8.26
N TRP A 5 11.80 -3.16 8.26
CA TRP A 5 11.88 -2.31 7.07
C TRP A 5 13.33 -2.02 6.71
N SER A 6 13.70 -2.30 5.46
CA SER A 6 15.04 -2.07 4.92
C SER A 6 15.05 -0.93 3.92
N SER A 7 16.17 -0.20 3.84
CA SER A 7 16.38 0.88 2.87
C SER A 7 16.27 0.40 1.42
N GLN A 8 16.36 -0.90 1.17
CA GLN A 8 16.15 -1.48 -0.16
C GLN A 8 14.71 -1.39 -0.67
N TYR A 9 13.76 -0.94 0.16
CA TYR A 9 12.36 -0.71 -0.23
C TYR A 9 12.03 0.78 -0.37
N GLU A 10 13.02 1.65 -0.15
CA GLU A 10 12.87 3.09 -0.34
C GLU A 10 12.96 3.44 -1.83
N LEU A 11 11.98 4.18 -2.30
CA LEU A 11 11.92 4.75 -3.66
C LEU A 11 12.50 6.17 -3.70
N GLY A 12 12.61 6.81 -2.53
CA GLY A 12 13.00 8.21 -2.40
C GLY A 12 11.86 9.17 -2.72
N ILE A 13 10.62 8.70 -2.57
CA ILE A 13 9.38 9.47 -2.69
C ILE A 13 8.72 9.41 -1.32
N GLY A 14 9.07 10.39 -0.47
CA GLY A 14 8.82 10.25 0.97
C GLY A 14 7.36 10.02 1.37
N VAL A 15 6.38 10.40 0.56
CA VAL A 15 4.97 10.08 0.83
C VAL A 15 4.62 8.61 0.56
N ILE A 16 5.16 8.03 -0.52
CA ILE A 16 4.99 6.62 -0.87
C ILE A 16 5.77 5.74 0.13
N ASP A 17 7.02 6.11 0.44
CA ASP A 17 7.85 5.36 1.39
C ASP A 17 7.18 5.27 2.79
N ARG A 18 6.50 6.34 3.22
CA ARG A 18 5.71 6.33 4.46
C ARG A 18 4.49 5.41 4.38
N GLN A 19 3.81 5.38 3.24
CA GLN A 19 2.65 4.51 3.02
C GLN A 19 3.08 3.04 3.05
N HIS A 20 4.16 2.66 2.35
CA HIS A 20 4.66 1.28 2.38
C HIS A 20 5.08 0.83 3.79
N ARG A 21 5.79 1.69 4.53
CA ARG A 21 6.14 1.42 5.93
C ARG A 21 4.90 1.17 6.79
N ARG A 22 3.84 1.96 6.57
CA ARG A 22 2.58 1.80 7.30
C ARG A 22 1.88 0.48 6.98
N ILE A 23 1.93 0.01 5.73
CA ILE A 23 1.41 -1.31 5.36
C ILE A 23 2.20 -2.42 6.08
N VAL A 24 3.53 -2.33 6.12
CA VAL A 24 4.38 -3.27 6.86
C VAL A 24 4.11 -3.22 8.38
N ASP A 25 3.85 -2.05 8.94
CA ASP A 25 3.46 -1.92 10.35
C ASP A 25 2.14 -2.63 10.66
N TYR A 26 1.16 -2.59 9.75
CA TYR A 26 -0.09 -3.36 9.91
C TYR A 26 0.16 -4.86 9.85
N ILE A 27 1.00 -5.33 8.92
CA ILE A 27 1.36 -6.75 8.81
C ILE A 27 2.08 -7.22 10.09
N ASN A 28 2.99 -6.41 10.63
CA ASN A 28 3.65 -6.69 11.91
C ASN A 28 2.66 -6.75 13.08
N GLN A 29 1.65 -5.88 13.11
CA GLN A 29 0.59 -5.93 14.12
C GLN A 29 -0.23 -7.22 14.02
N LEU A 30 -0.53 -7.72 12.82
CA LEU A 30 -1.21 -9.01 12.64
C LEU A 30 -0.37 -10.17 13.19
N ASP A 31 0.93 -10.17 12.92
CA ASP A 31 1.86 -11.18 13.42
C ASP A 31 1.96 -11.20 14.95
N GLU A 32 1.98 -10.03 15.60
CA GLU A 32 2.04 -9.91 17.06
C GLU A 32 0.78 -10.46 17.76
N LEU A 33 -0.36 -10.52 17.08
CA LEU A 33 -1.62 -11.06 17.60
C LEU A 33 -1.72 -12.58 17.51
N GLN A 34 -0.80 -13.25 16.81
CA GLN A 34 -0.74 -14.71 16.72
C GLN A 34 -0.38 -15.32 18.09
N GLY A 35 -1.39 -15.56 18.93
CA GLY A 35 -1.27 -16.37 20.15
C GLY A 35 -1.93 -15.86 21.43
N SER A 36 -2.61 -14.70 21.43
CA SER A 36 -3.11 -14.11 22.69
C SER A 36 -4.42 -13.32 22.62
N GLU A 37 -4.97 -13.04 21.44
CA GLU A 37 -6.05 -12.07 21.27
C GLU A 37 -7.32 -12.65 20.62
N THR A 38 -8.43 -11.95 20.82
CA THR A 38 -9.76 -12.35 20.33
C THR A 38 -9.90 -12.13 18.82
N SER A 39 -10.72 -12.96 18.16
CA SER A 39 -11.01 -12.89 16.71
C SER A 39 -11.38 -11.49 16.22
N GLU A 40 -12.00 -10.65 17.06
CA GLU A 40 -12.47 -9.31 16.70
C GLU A 40 -11.32 -8.32 16.48
N THR A 41 -10.28 -8.34 17.33
CA THR A 41 -9.10 -7.47 17.16
C THR A 41 -8.37 -7.80 15.86
N LEU A 42 -8.22 -9.09 15.55
CA LEU A 42 -7.58 -9.56 14.33
C LEU A 42 -8.33 -9.09 13.09
N THR A 43 -9.66 -9.30 13.04
CA THR A 43 -10.51 -8.84 11.93
C THR A 43 -10.39 -7.33 11.73
N ARG A 44 -10.43 -6.53 12.79
CA ARG A 44 -10.30 -5.08 12.67
C ARG A 44 -8.96 -4.64 12.07
N ILE A 45 -7.84 -5.22 12.50
CA ILE A 45 -6.52 -4.87 11.94
C ILE A 45 -6.41 -5.30 10.48
N LEU A 46 -6.99 -6.46 10.14
CA LEU A 46 -7.06 -6.94 8.76
C LEU A 46 -7.86 -5.97 7.87
N ASP A 47 -9.03 -5.51 8.34
CA ASP A 47 -9.83 -4.51 7.62
C ASP A 47 -9.07 -3.20 7.46
N ASP A 48 -8.42 -2.71 8.53
CA ASP A 48 -7.59 -1.50 8.50
C ASP A 48 -6.42 -1.64 7.48
N LEU A 49 -5.81 -2.83 7.38
CA LEU A 49 -4.74 -3.13 6.43
C LEU A 49 -5.25 -3.12 4.99
N VAL A 50 -6.38 -3.78 4.73
CA VAL A 50 -7.00 -3.83 3.38
C VAL A 50 -7.41 -2.44 2.93
N ASP A 51 -8.13 -1.69 3.77
CA ASP A 51 -8.56 -0.33 3.47
C ASP A 51 -7.38 0.60 3.20
N TYR A 52 -6.31 0.50 4.01
CA TYR A 52 -5.11 1.31 3.83
C TYR A 52 -4.37 0.95 2.54
N THR A 53 -4.30 -0.34 2.19
CA THR A 53 -3.66 -0.80 0.95
C THR A 53 -4.39 -0.25 -0.28
N PHE A 54 -5.72 -0.28 -0.30
CA PHE A 54 -6.50 0.31 -1.41
C PHE A 54 -6.38 1.83 -1.47
N SER A 55 -6.31 2.49 -0.33
CA SER A 55 -6.08 3.93 -0.26
C SER A 55 -4.70 4.31 -0.82
N HIS A 56 -3.68 3.48 -0.55
CA HIS A 56 -2.35 3.60 -1.12
C HIS A 56 -2.36 3.43 -2.64
N PHE A 57 -2.97 2.38 -3.18
CA PHE A 57 -3.10 2.19 -4.64
C PHE A 57 -3.77 3.38 -5.32
N ALA A 58 -4.90 3.84 -4.79
CA ALA A 58 -5.61 4.99 -5.36
C ALA A 58 -4.78 6.29 -5.30
N PHE A 59 -4.01 6.49 -4.23
CA PHE A 59 -3.09 7.62 -4.12
C PHE A 59 -1.95 7.54 -5.13
N GLU A 60 -1.33 6.38 -5.25
CA GLU A 60 -0.22 6.13 -6.16
C GLU A 60 -0.66 6.32 -7.61
N GLU A 61 -1.79 5.75 -8.01
CA GLU A 61 -2.34 5.92 -9.36
C GLU A 61 -2.64 7.39 -9.68
N ALA A 62 -3.18 8.15 -8.73
CA ALA A 62 -3.38 9.58 -8.89
C ALA A 62 -2.05 10.35 -9.04
N LEU A 63 -1.00 9.92 -8.33
CA LEU A 63 0.35 10.49 -8.47
C LEU A 63 0.93 10.19 -9.85
N LEU A 64 0.79 8.95 -10.32
CA LEU A 64 1.24 8.52 -11.65
C LEU A 64 0.48 9.25 -12.76
N GLU A 65 -0.82 9.48 -12.59
CA GLU A 65 -1.64 10.31 -13.48
C GLU A 65 -1.13 11.75 -13.53
N GLU A 66 -0.89 12.38 -12.36
CA GLU A 66 -0.41 13.76 -12.26
C GLU A 66 0.92 13.97 -13.00
N VAL A 67 1.83 12.99 -12.94
CA VAL A 67 3.13 13.07 -13.63
C VAL A 67 3.09 12.55 -15.08
N ASN A 68 1.92 12.12 -15.58
CA ASN A 68 1.72 11.50 -16.88
C ASN A 68 2.64 10.29 -17.11
N TYR A 69 2.71 9.38 -16.13
CA TYR A 69 3.49 8.16 -16.24
C TYR A 69 2.92 7.27 -17.37
N ALA A 70 3.81 6.82 -18.26
CA ALA A 70 3.41 6.17 -19.52
C ALA A 70 2.70 4.82 -19.31
N ASP A 71 3.09 4.07 -18.27
CA ASP A 71 2.57 2.74 -17.99
C ASP A 71 1.56 2.70 -16.83
N LEU A 72 0.86 3.81 -16.58
CA LEU A 72 -0.21 3.89 -15.57
C LEU A 72 -1.23 2.76 -15.72
N ASN A 73 -1.65 2.45 -16.95
CA ASN A 73 -2.64 1.39 -17.18
C ASN A 73 -2.12 -0.01 -16.79
N GLY A 74 -0.84 -0.29 -17.02
CA GLY A 74 -0.20 -1.54 -16.60
C GLY A 74 -0.14 -1.63 -15.07
N HIS A 75 0.31 -0.54 -14.43
CA HIS A 75 0.39 -0.45 -12.97
C HIS A 75 -0.98 -0.63 -12.29
N SER A 76 -2.01 0.09 -12.75
CA SER A 76 -3.39 -0.05 -12.25
C SER A 76 -3.97 -1.46 -12.46
N LEU A 77 -3.54 -2.18 -13.50
CA LEU A 77 -4.00 -3.56 -13.73
C LEU A 77 -3.41 -4.54 -12.70
N GLU A 78 -2.15 -4.38 -12.32
CA GLU A 78 -1.53 -5.17 -11.24
C GLU A 78 -2.25 -4.89 -9.91
N HIS A 79 -2.53 -3.63 -9.61
CA HIS A 79 -3.32 -3.24 -8.43
C HIS A 79 -4.73 -3.83 -8.41
N ASP A 80 -5.46 -3.75 -9.52
CA ASP A 80 -6.82 -4.31 -9.61
C ASP A 80 -6.80 -5.83 -9.46
N THR A 81 -5.85 -6.50 -10.10
CA THR A 81 -5.68 -7.95 -9.99
C THR A 81 -5.44 -8.36 -8.55
N PHE A 82 -4.53 -7.66 -7.85
CA PHE A 82 -4.24 -7.95 -6.47
C PHE A 82 -5.38 -7.58 -5.51
N SER A 83 -6.06 -6.46 -5.76
CA SER A 83 -7.23 -6.02 -4.99
C SER A 83 -8.36 -7.04 -5.01
N ARG A 84 -8.58 -7.71 -6.15
CA ARG A 84 -9.54 -8.81 -6.25
C ARG A 84 -9.13 -10.04 -5.42
N GLN A 85 -7.83 -10.35 -5.38
CA GLN A 85 -7.31 -11.45 -4.54
C GLN A 85 -7.50 -11.13 -3.05
N ILE A 86 -7.16 -9.92 -2.62
CA ILE A 86 -7.36 -9.44 -1.24
C ILE A 86 -8.82 -9.57 -0.83
N LYS A 87 -9.75 -9.03 -1.63
CA LYS A 87 -11.20 -9.09 -1.33
C LYS A 87 -11.70 -10.53 -1.19
N THR A 88 -11.27 -11.42 -2.09
CA THR A 88 -11.65 -12.84 -2.03
C THR A 88 -11.20 -13.47 -0.71
N MET A 89 -10.00 -13.15 -0.23
CA MET A 89 -9.51 -13.68 1.05
C MET A 89 -10.15 -13.02 2.27
N GLN A 90 -10.44 -11.73 2.20
CA GLN A 90 -11.16 -11.00 3.25
C GLN A 90 -12.56 -11.59 3.46
N GLU A 91 -13.32 -11.82 2.39
CA GLU A 91 -14.65 -12.45 2.46
C GLU A 91 -14.60 -13.85 3.10
N ARG A 92 -13.54 -14.62 2.84
CA ARG A 92 -13.34 -15.93 3.47
C ARG A 92 -13.03 -15.80 4.96
N CYS A 93 -12.21 -14.84 5.35
CA CYS A 93 -11.94 -14.54 6.77
C CYS A 93 -13.23 -14.12 7.51
N GLU A 94 -14.04 -13.25 6.90
CA GLU A 94 -15.34 -12.83 7.44
C GLU A 94 -16.34 -13.99 7.57
N SER A 95 -16.23 -15.01 6.71
CA SER A 95 -17.05 -16.23 6.80
C SER A 95 -16.61 -17.20 7.91
N GLY A 96 -15.54 -16.87 8.65
CA GLY A 96 -15.01 -17.65 9.76
C GLY A 96 -13.88 -18.60 9.38
N GLU A 97 -13.33 -18.52 8.16
CA GLU A 97 -12.12 -19.26 7.81
C GLU A 97 -10.89 -18.64 8.50
N SER A 98 -10.07 -19.48 9.12
CA SER A 98 -8.83 -19.06 9.78
C SER A 98 -7.73 -18.82 8.75
N MET A 99 -7.79 -17.69 8.04
CA MET A 99 -6.88 -17.36 6.93
C MET A 99 -6.18 -16.00 7.07
N ALA A 100 -6.31 -15.34 8.23
CA ALA A 100 -5.71 -14.02 8.45
C ALA A 100 -4.19 -14.03 8.22
N ASP A 101 -3.52 -15.10 8.66
CA ASP A 101 -2.08 -15.29 8.47
C ASP A 101 -1.72 -15.47 6.98
N GLU A 102 -2.51 -16.27 6.26
CA GLU A 102 -2.32 -16.48 4.82
C GLU A 102 -2.52 -15.17 4.04
N LEU A 103 -3.50 -14.36 4.42
CA LEU A 103 -3.75 -13.05 3.82
C LEU A 103 -2.62 -12.06 4.13
N ALA A 104 -2.15 -12.00 5.37
CA ALA A 104 -1.02 -11.16 5.78
C ALA A 104 0.26 -11.54 5.02
N ASP A 105 0.56 -12.84 4.90
CA ASP A 105 1.70 -13.33 4.13
C ASP A 105 1.56 -13.00 2.64
N MET A 106 0.37 -13.19 2.05
CA MET A 106 0.14 -12.83 0.65
C MET A 106 0.35 -11.33 0.41
N LEU A 107 -0.21 -10.48 1.28
CA LEU A 107 -0.03 -9.02 1.27
C LEU A 107 1.45 -8.63 1.32
N LEU A 108 2.20 -9.22 2.26
CA LEU A 108 3.62 -8.94 2.39
C LEU A 108 4.42 -9.32 1.15
N HIS A 109 4.27 -10.56 0.68
CA HIS A 109 5.06 -11.05 -0.44
C HIS A 109 4.78 -10.27 -1.72
N TRP A 110 3.51 -9.96 -1.98
CA TRP A 110 3.14 -9.14 -3.11
C TRP A 110 3.71 -7.72 -2.97
N LEU A 111 3.53 -7.07 -1.81
CA LEU A 111 4.00 -5.71 -1.57
C LEU A 111 5.51 -5.59 -1.80
N LEU A 112 6.32 -6.45 -1.17
CA LEU A 112 7.77 -6.36 -1.28
C LEU A 112 8.27 -6.60 -2.71
N LYS A 113 7.61 -7.50 -3.45
CA LYS A 113 7.91 -7.75 -4.86
C LYS A 113 7.52 -6.56 -5.73
N HIS A 114 6.30 -6.03 -5.55
CA HIS A 114 5.75 -4.90 -6.29
C HIS A 114 6.60 -3.64 -6.12
N ILE A 115 7.01 -3.33 -4.89
CA ILE A 115 7.95 -2.22 -4.60
C ILE A 115 9.25 -2.37 -5.38
N GLN A 116 9.79 -3.59 -5.44
CA GLN A 116 11.08 -3.85 -6.06
C GLN A 116 11.04 -3.89 -7.59
N SER A 117 9.87 -4.10 -8.20
CA SER A 117 9.68 -4.09 -9.65
C SER A 117 8.93 -2.84 -10.11
N GLU A 118 7.61 -2.81 -9.92
CA GLU A 118 6.70 -1.81 -10.51
C GLU A 118 6.96 -0.42 -9.92
N ASP A 119 6.98 -0.31 -8.58
CA ASP A 119 7.11 1.03 -7.98
C ASP A 119 8.49 1.64 -8.21
N ARG A 120 9.51 0.78 -8.20
CA ARG A 120 10.87 1.15 -8.55
C ARG A 120 11.00 1.62 -10.00
N ALA A 121 10.17 1.12 -10.91
CA ALA A 121 10.21 1.52 -12.32
C ALA A 121 9.73 2.96 -12.51
N TYR A 122 8.67 3.39 -11.82
CA TYR A 122 8.19 4.77 -11.93
C TYR A 122 9.02 5.76 -11.09
N ALA A 123 9.66 5.30 -10.02
CA ALA A 123 10.31 6.15 -9.02
C ALA A 123 11.23 7.26 -9.58
N PRO A 124 12.18 6.98 -10.50
CA PRO A 124 13.05 8.03 -11.04
C PRO A 124 12.26 9.11 -11.81
N ILE A 125 11.23 8.71 -12.55
CA ILE A 125 10.41 9.61 -13.36
C ILE A 125 9.58 10.51 -12.46
N VAL A 126 8.91 9.93 -11.46
CA VAL A 126 8.13 10.70 -10.48
C VAL A 126 9.01 11.70 -9.74
N ARG A 127 10.21 11.29 -9.31
CA ARG A 127 11.14 12.19 -8.62
C ARG A 127 11.60 13.36 -9.49
N GLU A 128 11.94 13.10 -10.75
CA GLU A 128 12.31 14.14 -11.72
C GLU A 128 11.16 15.12 -11.93
N LYS A 129 9.94 14.59 -12.14
CA LYS A 129 8.75 15.40 -12.41
C LYS A 129 8.37 16.25 -11.20
N ILE A 130 8.34 15.67 -9.99
CA ILE A 130 8.08 16.42 -8.74
C ILE A 130 9.11 17.53 -8.55
N ALA A 131 10.39 17.28 -8.80
CA ALA A 131 11.43 18.29 -8.66
C ALA A 131 11.28 19.45 -9.67
N ALA A 132 10.61 19.23 -10.79
CA ALA A 132 10.32 20.24 -11.79
C ALA A 132 8.99 20.99 -11.55
N LEU A 133 8.14 20.54 -10.62
CA LEU A 133 6.88 21.19 -10.29
C LEU A 133 7.10 22.43 -9.41
N ASP A 134 6.16 23.38 -9.48
CA ASP A 134 6.07 24.47 -8.51
C ASP A 134 5.80 23.88 -7.10
N PRO A 135 6.65 24.16 -6.09
CA PRO A 135 6.53 23.53 -4.78
C PRO A 135 5.19 23.80 -4.10
N VAL A 136 4.65 25.02 -4.24
CA VAL A 136 3.37 25.40 -3.61
C VAL A 136 2.21 24.64 -4.25
N LYS A 137 2.22 24.49 -5.58
CA LYS A 137 1.22 23.69 -6.29
C LYS A 137 1.33 22.22 -5.91
N TYR A 138 2.54 21.66 -5.87
CA TYR A 138 2.75 20.26 -5.50
C TYR A 138 2.30 19.97 -4.07
N GLU A 139 2.65 20.82 -3.10
CA GLU A 139 2.18 20.69 -1.72
C GLU A 139 0.66 20.79 -1.61
N GLY A 140 0.04 21.74 -2.33
CA GLY A 140 -1.41 21.90 -2.35
C GLY A 140 -2.13 20.68 -2.95
N TRP A 141 -1.61 20.14 -4.05
CA TRP A 141 -2.09 18.90 -4.65
C TRP A 141 -1.93 17.73 -3.67
N MET A 142 -0.74 17.55 -3.09
CA MET A 142 -0.43 16.46 -2.16
C MET A 142 -1.37 16.48 -0.96
N HIS A 143 -1.59 17.64 -0.34
CA HIS A 143 -2.50 17.79 0.81
C HIS A 143 -3.95 17.42 0.45
N LYS A 144 -4.42 17.87 -0.72
CA LYS A 144 -5.77 17.57 -1.20
C LYS A 144 -5.94 16.08 -1.52
N THR A 145 -4.96 15.49 -2.19
CA THR A 145 -4.98 14.09 -2.62
C THR A 145 -4.87 13.15 -1.42
N LEU A 146 -4.02 13.46 -0.44
CA LEU A 146 -3.96 12.70 0.81
C LEU A 146 -5.28 12.71 1.56
N ARG A 147 -5.96 13.86 1.67
CA ARG A 147 -7.29 13.95 2.30
C ARG A 147 -8.39 13.23 1.53
N ARG A 148 -8.22 13.06 0.22
CA ARG A 148 -9.18 12.34 -0.62
C ARG A 148 -9.14 10.84 -0.35
N PHE A 149 -7.95 10.27 -0.21
CA PHE A 149 -7.77 8.82 -0.14
C PHE A 149 -7.52 8.30 1.27
N PHE A 150 -6.92 9.10 2.14
CA PHE A 150 -6.71 8.74 3.53
C PHE A 150 -7.63 9.56 4.42
N ARG A 151 -8.24 8.91 5.42
CA ARG A 151 -8.97 9.58 6.49
C ARG A 151 -7.96 10.20 7.46
N ILE A 152 -7.52 11.42 7.16
CA ILE A 152 -6.61 12.26 7.95
C ILE A 152 -7.26 13.55 8.41
#